data_AF-A0A4R3AYU7-F1
#
_entry.id   AF-A0A4R3AYU7-F1
#
_cell.length_a   1.000
_cell.length_b   1.000
_cell.length_c   1.000
_cell.angle_alpha   90.00
_cell.angle_beta   90.00
_cell.angle_gamma   90.00
#
_symmetry.space_group_name_H-M   'P 1'
#
loop_
_entity.id
_entity.type
_entity.pdbx_description
1 polymer ?
#
loop_
_entity_poly.entity_id
_entity_poly.type
_entity_poly.pdbx_seq_one_letter_code
_entity_poly.pdbx_strand_id
1 'polypeptide(L)'
;MKKYLLLCIALLAALPAICQMSDLGYKKLKLGMAVQEAREVINFRLKDDIAKVIYEGVPLELSFQESEGRLQLWVITSSSPLVRLSGIETTLIGKNYKQVKALLGNKLVAIDMEGPSKTHFKYYVNRKSIENEYTSCILEFNDKGILHNMMSVFNP
;
A
#
# COMPACT_ATOMS: atom_id res chain seq x y z
N MET A 1 -28.08 -28.72 45.83
CA MET A 1 -26.98 -27.90 45.27
C MET A 1 -26.65 -28.42 43.87
N LYS A 2 -27.11 -27.75 42.81
CA LYS A 2 -26.82 -28.12 41.42
C LYS A 2 -25.90 -27.03 40.84
N LYS A 3 -24.73 -27.44 40.36
CA LYS A 3 -23.65 -26.56 39.89
C LYS A 3 -24.01 -26.02 38.50
N TYR A 4 -23.89 -24.71 38.33
CA TYR A 4 -24.03 -24.02 37.04
C TYR A 4 -22.83 -24.38 36.15
N LEU A 5 -23.10 -25.01 35.01
CA LEU A 5 -22.11 -25.15 33.94
C LEU A 5 -22.17 -23.88 33.08
N LEU A 6 -21.28 -22.93 33.39
CA LEU A 6 -20.92 -21.84 32.49
C LEU A 6 -20.20 -22.46 31.28
N LEU A 7 -20.94 -22.68 30.19
CA LEU A 7 -20.32 -22.95 28.90
C LEU A 7 -19.95 -21.61 28.28
N CYS A 8 -18.67 -21.24 28.44
CA CYS A 8 -18.08 -20.06 27.83
C CYS A 8 -18.33 -20.03 26.32
N ILE A 9 -18.77 -18.86 25.88
CA ILE A 9 -18.88 -18.42 24.48
C ILE A 9 -17.51 -18.60 23.82
N ALA A 10 -17.39 -19.58 22.93
CA ALA A 10 -16.26 -19.75 22.04
C ALA A 10 -16.78 -19.91 20.62
N LEU A 11 -17.36 -18.84 20.07
CA LEU A 11 -17.55 -18.69 18.63
C LEU A 11 -17.15 -17.26 18.24
N LEU A 12 -15.88 -16.93 18.51
CA LEU A 12 -15.22 -15.85 17.78
C LEU A 12 -14.98 -16.37 16.36
N ALA A 13 -15.70 -15.72 15.46
CA ALA A 13 -15.76 -15.92 14.03
C ALA A 13 -14.43 -16.39 13.41
N ALA A 14 -14.55 -17.36 12.50
CA ALA A 14 -13.59 -17.57 11.43
C ALA A 14 -13.53 -16.32 10.55
N LEU A 15 -12.82 -15.30 11.01
CA LEU A 15 -12.27 -14.28 10.13
C LEU A 15 -11.08 -14.94 9.42
N PRO A 16 -10.94 -14.79 8.08
CA PRO A 16 -9.69 -15.16 7.45
C PRO A 16 -8.60 -14.37 8.15
N ALA A 17 -7.67 -15.08 8.80
CA ALA A 17 -6.48 -14.48 9.36
C ALA A 17 -5.78 -13.79 8.19
N ILE A 18 -5.97 -12.48 8.09
CA ILE A 18 -5.23 -11.63 7.17
C ILE A 18 -3.78 -11.91 7.50
N CYS A 19 -3.00 -12.36 6.52
CA CYS A 19 -1.57 -12.63 6.65
C CYS A 19 -0.86 -11.30 6.94
N GLN A 20 -0.91 -10.86 8.20
CA GLN A 20 -0.19 -9.71 8.69
C GLN A 20 1.25 -10.16 8.86
N MET A 21 2.13 -9.60 8.03
CA MET A 21 3.56 -9.87 8.15
C MET A 21 4.02 -9.40 9.53
N SER A 22 4.77 -10.24 10.25
CA SER A 22 5.35 -9.84 11.53
C SER A 22 6.46 -8.82 11.31
N ASP A 23 6.69 -7.94 12.28
CA ASP A 23 7.80 -6.97 12.25
C ASP A 23 9.16 -7.66 12.02
N LEU A 24 9.31 -8.89 12.49
CA LEU A 24 10.50 -9.70 12.30
C LEU A 24 10.65 -10.20 10.85
N GLY A 25 9.54 -10.56 10.19
CA GLY A 25 9.52 -10.93 8.78
C GLY A 25 9.83 -9.73 7.87
N TYR A 26 9.28 -8.57 8.19
CA TYR A 26 9.55 -7.33 7.46
C TYR A 26 11.03 -6.90 7.56
N LYS A 27 11.62 -6.94 8.77
CA LYS A 27 13.03 -6.56 8.97
C LYS A 27 14.04 -7.50 8.28
N LYS A 28 13.63 -8.73 7.95
CA LYS A 28 14.47 -9.72 7.28
C LYS A 28 14.27 -9.75 5.77
N LEU A 29 13.17 -9.20 5.25
CA LEU A 29 12.94 -8.99 3.83
C LEU A 29 14.04 -8.08 3.27
N LYS A 30 14.78 -8.57 2.26
CA LYS A 30 15.78 -7.78 1.53
C LYS A 30 15.43 -7.81 0.06
N LEU A 31 15.25 -6.63 -0.54
CA LEU A 31 15.10 -6.53 -1.99
C LEU A 31 16.33 -7.14 -2.68
N GLY A 32 16.10 -7.89 -3.75
CA GLY A 32 17.15 -8.61 -4.48
C GLY A 32 17.56 -9.95 -3.86
N MET A 33 16.98 -10.39 -2.73
CA MET A 33 17.15 -11.76 -2.24
C MET A 33 16.50 -12.77 -3.19
N ALA A 34 16.92 -14.04 -3.12
CA ALA A 34 16.29 -15.07 -3.94
C ALA A 34 14.82 -15.25 -3.52
N VAL A 35 13.91 -15.43 -4.48
CA VAL A 35 12.48 -15.60 -4.19
C VAL A 35 12.23 -16.80 -3.26
N GLN A 36 13.02 -17.86 -3.39
CA GLN A 36 12.95 -19.02 -2.51
C GLN A 36 13.29 -18.67 -1.06
N GLU A 37 14.37 -17.91 -0.82
CA GLU A 37 14.74 -17.43 0.51
C GLU A 37 13.65 -16.50 1.09
N ALA A 38 13.03 -15.66 0.26
CA ALA A 38 11.95 -14.79 0.71
C ALA A 38 10.73 -15.59 1.18
N ARG A 39 10.41 -16.70 0.51
CA ARG A 39 9.32 -17.62 0.91
C ARG A 39 9.57 -18.30 2.25
N GLU A 40 10.82 -18.48 2.65
CA GLU A 40 11.19 -19.07 3.94
C GLU A 40 11.10 -18.06 5.09
N VAL A 41 11.36 -16.78 4.80
CA VAL A 41 11.38 -15.69 5.78
C VAL A 41 10.00 -15.09 5.99
N ILE A 42 9.20 -15.01 4.93
CA ILE A 42 7.87 -14.42 5.01
C ILE A 42 6.80 -15.45 4.64
N ASN A 43 5.91 -15.70 5.59
CA ASN A 43 4.74 -16.54 5.42
C ASN A 43 3.64 -15.78 4.63
N PHE A 44 3.93 -15.34 3.41
CA PHE A 44 2.92 -14.86 2.45
C PHE A 44 2.74 -15.87 1.32
N ARG A 45 1.50 -15.99 0.83
CA ARG A 45 1.24 -16.69 -0.43
C ARG A 45 1.51 -15.70 -1.55
N LEU A 46 2.68 -15.80 -2.20
CA LEU A 46 3.00 -15.06 -3.46
C LEU A 46 2.00 -15.33 -4.60
N LYS A 47 1.00 -16.18 -4.41
CA LYS A 47 -0.01 -16.43 -5.44
C LYS A 47 -0.72 -15.15 -5.90
N ASP A 48 -0.72 -14.11 -5.05
CA ASP A 48 -1.24 -12.77 -5.35
C ASP A 48 -0.15 -11.67 -5.29
N ASP A 49 1.14 -12.02 -5.18
CA ASP A 49 2.29 -11.11 -5.12
C ASP A 49 2.24 -9.97 -4.07
N ILE A 50 1.35 -10.06 -3.07
CA ILE A 50 1.09 -8.98 -2.11
C ILE A 50 1.46 -9.37 -0.66
N ALA A 51 2.10 -8.46 0.08
CA ALA A 51 2.29 -8.51 1.53
C ALA A 51 1.73 -7.26 2.22
N LYS A 52 1.28 -7.38 3.47
CA LYS A 52 0.78 -6.24 4.27
C LYS A 52 1.68 -5.99 5.47
N VAL A 53 2.04 -4.73 5.72
CA VAL A 53 2.90 -4.30 6.83
C VAL A 53 2.35 -3.04 7.48
N ILE A 54 2.68 -2.80 8.75
CA ILE A 54 2.49 -1.50 9.40
C ILE A 54 3.88 -0.87 9.55
N TYR A 55 4.14 0.21 8.83
CA TYR A 55 5.38 0.97 8.90
C TYR A 55 5.12 2.32 9.55
N GLU A 56 5.78 2.59 10.69
CA GLU A 56 5.60 3.83 11.46
C GLU A 56 4.12 4.15 11.80
N GLY A 57 3.32 3.10 12.04
CA GLY A 57 1.88 3.24 12.32
C GLY A 57 1.00 3.38 11.05
N VAL A 58 1.58 3.40 9.86
CA VAL A 58 0.87 3.46 8.58
C VAL A 58 0.74 2.03 8.00
N PRO A 59 -0.49 1.52 7.76
CA PRO A 59 -0.66 0.27 7.05
C PRO A 59 -0.32 0.44 5.56
N LEU A 60 0.59 -0.39 5.08
CA LEU A 60 1.06 -0.47 3.70
C LEU A 60 0.76 -1.85 3.12
N GLU A 61 0.46 -1.88 1.83
CA GLU A 61 0.39 -3.07 1.00
C GLU A 61 1.56 -3.04 0.02
N LEU A 62 2.38 -4.08 0.01
CA LEU A 62 3.59 -4.23 -0.78
C LEU A 62 3.33 -5.27 -1.85
N SER A 63 3.35 -4.87 -3.10
CA SER A 63 3.33 -5.77 -4.26
C SER A 63 4.75 -6.05 -4.70
N PHE A 64 5.07 -7.32 -4.92
CA PHE A 64 6.38 -7.77 -5.36
C PHE A 64 6.32 -8.31 -6.79
N GLN A 65 7.47 -8.37 -7.44
CA GLN A 65 7.64 -9.06 -8.72
C GLN A 65 8.87 -9.93 -8.66
N GLU A 66 8.81 -11.10 -9.29
CA GLU A 66 9.99 -11.90 -9.56
C GLU A 66 10.69 -11.39 -10.83
N SER A 67 11.98 -11.09 -10.71
CA SER A 67 12.82 -10.72 -11.85
C SER A 67 14.15 -11.45 -11.72
N GLU A 68 14.50 -12.24 -12.73
CA GLU A 68 15.73 -13.06 -12.75
C GLU A 68 15.89 -13.96 -11.51
N GLY A 69 14.79 -14.51 -10.99
CA GLY A 69 14.78 -15.36 -9.79
C GLY A 69 14.97 -14.59 -8.46
N ARG A 70 14.98 -13.26 -8.51
CA ARG A 70 15.11 -12.38 -7.35
C ARG A 70 13.82 -11.64 -7.05
N LEU A 71 13.55 -11.44 -5.76
CA LEU A 71 12.40 -10.67 -5.30
C LEU A 71 12.67 -9.18 -5.48
N GLN A 72 11.81 -8.50 -6.23
CA GLN A 72 11.82 -7.04 -6.37
C GLN A 72 10.53 -6.48 -5.78
N LEU A 73 10.62 -5.33 -5.12
CA LEU A 73 9.44 -4.57 -4.72
C LEU A 73 8.95 -3.80 -5.94
N TRP A 74 7.70 -4.04 -6.32
CA TRP A 74 7.09 -3.44 -7.49
C TRP A 74 6.30 -2.19 -7.13
N VAL A 75 5.38 -2.30 -6.18
CA VAL A 75 4.50 -1.19 -5.78
C VAL A 75 4.25 -1.22 -4.28
N ILE A 76 4.25 -0.05 -3.67
CA ILE A 76 3.77 0.20 -2.31
C ILE A 76 2.46 0.97 -2.43
N THR A 77 1.43 0.48 -1.76
CA THR A 77 0.08 1.03 -1.81
C THR A 77 -0.41 1.31 -0.39
N SER A 78 -1.07 2.45 -0.18
CA SER A 78 -1.77 2.72 1.08
C SER A 78 -3.01 3.57 0.88
N SER A 79 -4.09 3.14 1.53
CA SER A 79 -5.35 3.87 1.66
C SER A 79 -5.51 4.52 3.04
N SER A 80 -4.43 4.56 3.85
CA SER A 80 -4.49 5.11 5.21
C SER A 80 -4.60 6.64 5.21
N PRO A 81 -5.47 7.25 6.03
CA PRO A 81 -5.49 8.70 6.21
C PRO A 81 -4.22 9.24 6.87
N LEU A 82 -3.31 8.38 7.34
CA LEU A 82 -2.01 8.75 7.89
C LEU A 82 -0.91 8.86 6.84
N VAL A 83 -1.11 8.36 5.61
CA VAL A 83 -0.11 8.48 4.54
C VAL A 83 0.08 9.96 4.17
N ARG A 84 1.32 10.35 3.89
CA ARG A 84 1.72 11.73 3.57
C ARG A 84 2.68 11.76 2.39
N LEU A 85 2.65 12.85 1.65
CA LEU A 85 3.75 13.20 0.73
C LEU A 85 4.76 14.04 1.51
N SER A 86 6.05 13.84 1.23
CA SER A 86 7.11 14.67 1.81
C SER A 86 6.84 16.16 1.53
N GLY A 87 6.89 16.97 2.59
CA GLY A 87 6.59 18.41 2.55
C GLY A 87 5.10 18.77 2.51
N ILE A 88 4.17 17.80 2.61
CA ILE A 88 2.73 18.04 2.69
C ILE A 88 2.21 17.52 4.03
N GLU A 89 1.94 18.44 4.97
CA GLU A 89 1.55 18.09 6.35
C GLU A 89 0.10 17.57 6.46
N THR A 90 -0.77 18.00 5.54
CA THR A 90 -2.19 17.63 5.55
C THR A 90 -2.43 16.26 4.93
N THR A 91 -3.35 15.48 5.50
CA THR A 91 -3.85 14.25 4.86
C THR A 91 -4.37 14.53 3.46
N LEU A 92 -4.02 13.70 2.49
CA LEU A 92 -4.60 13.76 1.14
C LEU A 92 -5.75 12.77 0.95
N ILE A 93 -5.61 11.54 1.48
CA ILE A 93 -6.67 10.53 1.44
C ILE A 93 -7.99 11.08 2.00
N GLY A 94 -9.09 10.85 1.29
CA GLY A 94 -10.42 11.36 1.61
C GLY A 94 -10.75 12.73 1.01
N LYS A 95 -9.77 13.44 0.41
CA LYS A 95 -10.02 14.71 -0.29
C LYS A 95 -10.51 14.47 -1.72
N ASN A 96 -11.35 15.37 -2.20
CA ASN A 96 -11.75 15.38 -3.61
C ASN A 96 -10.66 15.97 -4.52
N TYR A 97 -10.79 15.77 -5.83
CA TYR A 97 -9.81 16.26 -6.81
C TYR A 97 -9.49 17.76 -6.66
N LYS A 98 -10.50 18.61 -6.49
CA LYS A 98 -10.31 20.07 -6.35
C LYS A 98 -9.44 20.41 -5.14
N GLN A 99 -9.68 19.74 -4.00
CA GLN A 99 -8.90 19.92 -2.78
C GLN A 99 -7.46 19.43 -2.94
N VAL A 100 -7.25 18.27 -3.57
CA VAL A 100 -5.91 17.75 -3.84
C VAL A 100 -5.15 18.65 -4.82
N LYS A 101 -5.80 19.10 -5.89
CA LYS A 101 -5.20 20.01 -6.89
C LYS A 101 -4.82 21.36 -6.28
N ALA A 102 -5.59 21.87 -5.32
CA ALA A 102 -5.24 23.10 -4.60
C ALA A 102 -3.95 22.96 -3.78
N LEU A 103 -3.67 21.78 -3.22
CA LEU A 103 -2.46 21.51 -2.43
C LEU A 103 -1.25 21.21 -3.30
N LEU A 104 -1.42 20.40 -4.36
CA LEU A 104 -0.30 19.93 -5.18
C LEU A 104 -0.03 20.81 -6.41
N GLY A 105 -1.00 21.63 -6.81
CA GLY A 105 -0.90 22.57 -7.92
C GLY A 105 -0.45 21.89 -9.21
N ASN A 106 0.57 22.48 -9.83
CA ASN A 106 1.13 22.00 -11.11
C ASN A 106 1.99 20.74 -10.96
N LYS A 107 2.14 20.18 -9.76
CA LYS A 107 2.83 18.89 -9.52
C LYS A 107 1.93 17.69 -9.74
N LEU A 108 0.62 17.90 -9.88
CA LEU A 108 -0.37 16.85 -10.16
C LEU A 108 -0.75 16.87 -11.63
N VAL A 109 -0.51 15.76 -12.34
CA VAL A 109 -0.79 15.59 -13.77
C VAL A 109 -1.65 14.34 -13.98
N ALA A 110 -2.62 14.43 -14.89
CA ALA A 110 -3.43 13.28 -15.28
C ALA A 110 -2.58 12.28 -16.06
N ILE A 111 -2.79 10.99 -15.81
CA ILE A 111 -2.15 9.92 -16.56
C ILE A 111 -3.22 8.94 -17.03
N ASP A 112 -3.01 8.39 -18.22
CA ASP A 112 -3.82 7.28 -18.70
C ASP A 112 -3.28 5.98 -18.12
N MET A 113 -4.09 5.31 -17.31
CA MET A 113 -3.83 3.95 -16.85
C MET A 113 -5.00 3.07 -17.28
N GLU A 114 -4.71 1.89 -17.80
CA GLU A 114 -5.75 0.92 -18.16
C GLU A 114 -6.45 0.42 -16.87
N GLY A 115 -7.77 0.57 -16.80
CA GLY A 115 -8.55 0.08 -15.66
C GLY A 115 -10.03 0.47 -15.71
N PRO A 116 -10.91 -0.28 -15.02
CA PRO A 116 -12.33 0.03 -14.98
C PRO A 116 -12.56 1.25 -14.08
N SER A 117 -13.10 2.32 -14.66
CA SER A 117 -13.70 3.52 -14.02
C SER A 117 -12.86 4.42 -13.11
N LYS A 118 -11.62 4.05 -12.74
CA LYS A 118 -10.79 4.86 -11.86
C LYS A 118 -10.03 5.95 -12.60
N THR A 119 -9.97 7.16 -12.02
CA THR A 119 -9.14 8.25 -12.54
C THR A 119 -7.81 8.30 -11.77
N HIS A 120 -6.70 8.12 -12.49
CA HIS A 120 -5.36 8.16 -11.94
C HIS A 120 -4.67 9.48 -12.24
N PHE A 121 -3.96 9.99 -11.24
CA PHE A 121 -3.11 11.16 -11.40
C PHE A 121 -1.72 10.85 -10.89
N LYS A 122 -0.69 11.32 -11.59
CA LYS A 122 0.70 11.25 -11.13
C LYS A 122 1.08 12.54 -10.43
N TYR A 123 1.54 12.42 -9.19
CA TYR A 123 2.27 13.45 -8.48
C TYR A 123 3.77 13.27 -8.72
N TYR A 124 4.48 14.37 -8.96
CA TYR A 124 5.93 14.41 -9.01
C TYR A 124 6.49 15.53 -8.12
N VAL A 125 7.65 15.29 -7.51
CA VAL A 125 8.31 16.32 -6.68
C VAL A 125 8.80 17.49 -7.54
N ASN A 126 9.29 17.20 -8.76
CA ASN A 126 9.79 18.17 -9.74
C ASN A 126 9.24 17.87 -11.14
N ARG A 127 8.88 18.88 -11.93
CA ARG A 127 8.38 18.71 -13.30
C ARG A 127 9.34 17.97 -14.23
N LYS A 128 10.65 18.06 -13.96
CA LYS A 128 11.69 17.30 -14.67
C LYS A 128 11.66 15.80 -14.36
N SER A 129 10.88 15.36 -13.38
CA SER A 129 10.83 13.98 -12.88
C SER A 129 9.51 13.28 -13.20
N ILE A 130 8.72 13.82 -14.14
CA ILE A 130 7.42 13.24 -14.55
C ILE A 130 7.55 11.80 -15.08
N GLU A 131 8.65 11.49 -15.75
CA GLU A 131 8.98 10.13 -16.24
C GLU A 131 9.73 9.30 -15.19
N ASN A 132 10.24 9.92 -14.13
CA ASN A 132 11.01 9.23 -13.10
C ASN A 132 10.08 8.65 -12.04
N GLU A 133 9.79 7.36 -12.16
CA GLU A 133 8.88 6.65 -11.26
C GLU A 133 9.36 6.63 -9.80
N TYR A 134 10.67 6.63 -9.57
CA TYR A 134 11.31 6.63 -8.23
C TYR A 134 11.05 7.91 -7.42
N THR A 135 10.61 8.99 -8.07
CA THR A 135 10.34 10.29 -7.43
C THR A 135 8.89 10.72 -7.59
N SER A 136 8.04 9.76 -7.92
CA SER A 136 6.64 10.00 -8.23
C SER A 136 5.73 9.14 -7.36
N CYS A 137 4.50 9.61 -7.20
CA CYS A 137 3.45 8.87 -6.53
C CYS A 137 2.19 8.93 -7.40
N ILE A 138 1.52 7.81 -7.58
CA ILE A 138 0.23 7.74 -8.26
C ILE A 138 -0.86 7.92 -7.21
N LEU A 139 -1.80 8.80 -7.50
CA LEU A 139 -2.97 9.12 -6.70
C LEU A 139 -4.19 8.56 -7.41
N GLU A 140 -4.89 7.65 -6.74
CA GLU A 140 -6.07 6.97 -7.29
C GLU A 140 -7.36 7.54 -6.68
N PHE A 141 -8.21 8.08 -7.54
CA PHE A 141 -9.53 8.57 -7.15
C PHE A 141 -10.59 7.51 -7.48
N ASN A 142 -11.52 7.30 -6.56
CA ASN A 142 -12.66 6.42 -6.80
C ASN A 142 -13.72 7.09 -7.70
N ASP A 143 -14.79 6.36 -8.04
CA ASP A 143 -15.88 6.85 -8.91
C ASP A 143 -16.62 8.09 -8.36
N LYS A 144 -16.44 8.42 -7.07
CA LYS A 144 -16.98 9.63 -6.43
C LYS A 144 -16.01 10.82 -6.50
N GLY A 145 -14.88 10.66 -7.18
CA GLY A 145 -13.83 11.69 -7.29
C GLY A 145 -13.11 11.96 -5.96
N ILE A 146 -13.08 10.99 -5.05
CA ILE A 146 -12.38 11.06 -3.76
C ILE A 146 -11.08 10.27 -3.85
N LEU A 147 -9.96 10.89 -3.46
CA LEU A 147 -8.66 10.23 -3.35
C LEU A 147 -8.76 9.16 -2.27
N HIS A 148 -8.63 7.90 -2.66
CA HIS A 148 -8.77 6.78 -1.73
C HIS A 148 -7.50 5.95 -1.59
N ASN A 149 -6.55 6.09 -2.51
CA ASN A 149 -5.34 5.28 -2.52
C ASN A 149 -4.15 6.06 -3.07
N MET A 150 -2.97 5.77 -2.54
CA MET A 150 -1.69 6.30 -3.01
C MET A 150 -0.72 5.16 -3.27
N MET A 151 -0.01 5.22 -4.40
CA MET A 151 0.86 4.16 -4.89
C MET A 151 2.22 4.73 -5.26
N SER A 152 3.29 3.99 -4.98
CA SER A 152 4.67 4.35 -5.34
C SER A 152 5.45 3.10 -5.69
N VAL A 153 6.28 3.15 -6.74
CA VAL A 153 7.19 2.04 -7.07
C VAL A 153 8.42 1.98 -6.16
N PHE A 154 8.61 3.00 -5.33
CA PHE A 154 9.73 3.04 -4.39
C PHE A 154 9.27 3.52 -3.01
N ASN A 155 9.90 2.96 -1.97
CA ASN A 155 9.68 3.41 -0.59
C ASN A 155 10.30 4.81 -0.43
N PRO A 156 9.52 5.86 -0.10
CA PRO A 156 10.07 7.16 0.20
C PRO A 156 10.94 7.15 1.46
#